data_AF-A0A9X3ELZ2-F1
#
_entry.id   AF-A0A9X3ELZ2-F1
#
_cell.length_a   1.000
_cell.length_b   1.000
_cell.length_c   1.000
_cell.angle_alpha   90.00
_cell.angle_beta   90.00
_cell.angle_gamma   90.00
#
_symmetry.space_group_name_H-M   'P 1'
#
loop_
_entity.id
_entity.type
_entity.pdbx_description
1 polymer ?
#
loop_
_entity_poly.entity_id
_entity_poly.type
_entity_poly.pdbx_seq_one_letter_code
_entity_poly.pdbx_strand_id
1 'polypeptide(L)'
;KGSGRQVSFRVYSATPTYTDWMKARIDSDEGKRIYSHRMSTVEPVFANLEHNKGLKRFSLRGKKKVQAQWQLYAMVHNIEKLIPKIG
;
A
#
# COMPACT_ATOMS: atom_id res chain seq x y z
N LYS A 1 27.18 -25.07 0.97
CA LYS A 1 26.33 -24.08 0.27
C LYS A 1 25.11 -24.84 -0.30
N GLY A 2 24.04 -24.98 0.49
CA GLY A 2 22.85 -25.72 0.07
C GLY A 2 21.82 -24.76 -0.52
N SER A 3 21.60 -24.82 -1.83
CA SER A 3 20.42 -24.19 -2.44
C SER A 3 19.22 -25.04 -2.08
N GLY A 4 18.54 -24.67 -0.99
CA GLY A 4 17.27 -25.28 -0.62
C GLY A 4 16.27 -25.01 -1.74
N ARG A 5 15.88 -26.06 -2.46
CA ARG A 5 14.86 -26.00 -3.51
C ARG A 5 13.53 -25.65 -2.85
N GLN A 6 13.04 -24.43 -3.06
CA GLN A 6 11.72 -24.03 -2.57
C GLN A 6 10.68 -24.90 -3.30
N VAL A 7 9.94 -25.71 -2.55
CA VAL A 7 8.85 -26.53 -3.06
C VAL A 7 7.52 -25.96 -2.57
N SER A 8 6.67 -25.53 -3.50
CA SER A 8 5.28 -25.17 -3.21
C SER A 8 4.42 -26.42 -3.38
N PHE A 9 3.86 -26.95 -2.30
CA PHE A 9 2.80 -27.95 -2.37
C PHE A 9 1.46 -27.21 -2.46
N ARG A 10 0.61 -27.61 -3.41
CA ARG A 10 -0.73 -27.05 -3.57
C ARG A 10 -1.57 -27.59 -2.42
N VAL A 11 -1.78 -26.76 -1.40
CA VAL A 11 -2.68 -27.09 -0.30
C VAL A 11 -4.11 -26.96 -0.83
N TYR A 12 -4.78 -28.09 -1.07
CA TYR A 12 -6.21 -28.14 -1.41
C TYR A 12 -7.09 -27.95 -0.16
N SER A 13 -6.71 -27.09 0.78
CA SER A 13 -7.53 -26.84 1.97
C SER A 13 -8.81 -26.13 1.53
N ALA A 14 -9.95 -26.74 1.82
CA ALA A 14 -11.28 -26.33 1.37
C ALA A 14 -11.78 -25.01 2.00
N THR A 15 -11.01 -24.36 2.88
CA THR A 15 -11.39 -23.12 3.55
C THR A 15 -10.74 -21.90 2.89
N PRO A 16 -11.52 -20.88 2.48
CA PRO A 16 -10.97 -19.69 1.85
C PRO A 16 -10.09 -18.90 2.82
N THR A 17 -8.87 -18.57 2.38
CA THR A 17 -7.95 -17.74 3.16
C THR A 17 -8.39 -16.28 3.14
N TYR A 18 -7.92 -15.46 4.08
CA TYR A 18 -8.15 -14.00 4.05
C TYR A 18 -7.72 -13.35 2.73
N THR A 19 -6.71 -13.92 2.05
CA THR A 19 -6.27 -13.44 0.74
C THR A 19 -7.32 -13.75 -0.33
N ASP A 20 -7.96 -14.91 -0.27
CA ASP A 20 -9.02 -15.29 -1.22
C ASP A 20 -10.27 -14.43 -1.01
N TRP A 21 -10.61 -14.12 0.24
CA TRP A 21 -11.67 -13.15 0.55
C TRP A 21 -11.36 -11.74 0.01
N MET A 22 -10.12 -11.27 0.16
CA MET A 22 -9.71 -9.98 -0.40
C MET A 22 -9.78 -9.97 -1.93
N LYS A 23 -9.31 -11.04 -2.60
CA LYS A 23 -9.39 -11.18 -4.06
C LYS A 23 -10.84 -11.10 -4.53
N ALA A 24 -11.73 -11.92 -3.95
CA ALA A 24 -13.14 -11.91 -4.29
C ALA A 24 -13.79 -10.53 -4.11
N ARG A 25 -13.43 -9.81 -3.03
CA ARG A 25 -13.91 -8.45 -2.78
C ARG A 25 -13.41 -7.44 -3.82
N ILE A 26 -12.12 -7.49 -4.18
CA ILE A 26 -11.51 -6.59 -5.17
C ILE A 26 -12.07 -6.87 -6.57
N ASP A 27 -12.30 -8.14 -6.91
CA ASP A 27 -12.76 -8.57 -8.23
C ASP A 27 -14.26 -8.34 -8.49
N SER A 28 -15.03 -8.05 -7.43
CA SER A 28 -16.42 -7.60 -7.57
C SER A 28 -16.55 -6.29 -8.36
N ASP A 29 -17.69 -6.04 -9.00
CA ASP A 29 -17.88 -4.81 -9.80
C ASP A 29 -17.77 -3.53 -8.94
N GLU A 30 -18.28 -3.57 -7.70
CA GLU A 30 -18.10 -2.51 -6.72
C GLU A 30 -16.63 -2.34 -6.35
N GLY A 31 -15.93 -3.45 -6.07
CA GLY A 31 -14.50 -3.48 -5.77
C GLY A 31 -13.66 -2.88 -6.89
N LYS A 32 -13.94 -3.24 -8.14
CA LYS A 32 -13.27 -2.70 -9.33
C LYS A 32 -13.51 -1.20 -9.49
N ARG A 33 -14.75 -0.72 -9.29
CA ARG A 33 -15.06 0.72 -9.33
C ARG A 33 -14.27 1.49 -8.27
N ILE A 34 -14.28 1.02 -7.02
CA ILE A 34 -13.52 1.65 -5.94
C ILE A 34 -12.03 1.61 -6.23
N TYR A 35 -11.50 0.46 -6.64
CA TYR A 35 -10.08 0.28 -6.94
C TYR A 35 -9.63 1.19 -8.10
N SER A 36 -10.43 1.31 -9.16
CA SER A 36 -10.16 2.23 -10.27
C SER A 36 -10.06 3.68 -9.82
N HIS A 37 -10.92 4.11 -8.88
CA HIS A 37 -10.85 5.45 -8.31
C HIS A 37 -9.61 5.64 -7.41
N ARG A 38 -9.17 4.58 -6.72
CA ARG A 38 -7.92 4.60 -5.92
C ARG A 38 -6.68 4.77 -6.80
N MET A 39 -6.68 4.27 -8.03
CA MET A 39 -5.56 4.45 -8.95
C MET A 39 -5.27 5.92 -9.24
N SER A 40 -6.30 6.78 -9.32
CA SER A 40 -6.10 8.22 -9.57
C SER A 40 -5.89 9.04 -8.30
N THR A 41 -6.36 8.56 -7.15
CA THR A 41 -6.37 9.33 -5.89
C THR A 41 -5.29 8.90 -4.91
N VAL A 42 -5.12 7.59 -4.72
CA VAL A 42 -4.31 7.00 -3.64
C VAL A 42 -2.93 6.56 -4.14
N GLU A 43 -2.84 5.91 -5.29
CA GLU A 43 -1.55 5.47 -5.85
C GLU A 43 -0.54 6.61 -6.07
N PRO A 44 -0.94 7.81 -6.53
CA PRO A 44 0.00 8.94 -6.66
C PRO A 44 0.55 9.42 -5.30
N VAL A 45 -0.22 9.25 -4.22
CA VAL A 45 0.24 9.56 -2.87
C VAL A 45 1.37 8.61 -2.50
N PHE A 46 1.15 7.30 -2.62
CA PHE A 46 2.15 6.29 -2.33
C PHE A 46 3.40 6.46 -3.19
N ALA A 47 3.25 6.68 -4.50
CA ALA A 47 4.37 6.94 -5.40
C ALA A 47 5.19 8.17 -4.97
N ASN A 48 4.56 9.29 -4.60
CA ASN A 48 5.27 10.48 -4.11
C ASN A 48 6.00 10.17 -2.80
N LEU A 49 5.34 9.50 -1.85
CA LEU A 49 5.92 9.17 -0.54
C LEU A 49 7.13 8.21 -0.67
N GLU A 50 7.05 7.20 -1.54
CA GLU A 50 8.12 6.21 -1.69
C GLU A 50 9.28 6.70 -2.55
N HIS A 51 8.99 7.34 -3.69
CA HIS A 51 10.02 7.72 -4.65
C HIS A 51 10.61 9.10 -4.39
N ASN A 52 9.77 10.11 -4.11
CA ASN A 52 10.26 11.47 -3.91
C ASN A 52 10.59 11.76 -2.45
N LYS A 53 9.83 11.19 -1.51
CA LYS A 53 10.05 11.41 -0.06
C LYS A 53 10.86 10.30 0.61
N GLY A 54 11.05 9.16 -0.05
CA GLY A 54 11.92 8.08 0.43
C GLY A 54 11.34 7.24 1.58
N LEU A 55 10.03 7.26 1.83
CA LEU A 55 9.37 6.45 2.86
C LEU A 55 9.17 4.99 2.44
N LYS A 56 10.26 4.28 2.10
CA LYS A 56 10.20 2.86 1.74
C LYS A 56 9.97 1.93 2.94
N ARG A 57 10.30 2.40 4.14
CA ARG A 57 10.11 1.70 5.40
C ARG A 57 9.93 2.69 6.53
N PHE A 58 9.15 2.32 7.54
CA PHE A 58 9.11 3.06 8.79
C PHE A 58 10.43 2.87 9.55
N SER A 59 10.98 3.97 10.05
CA SER A 59 12.25 3.97 10.79
C SER A 59 12.03 3.83 12.30
N LEU A 60 10.79 4.00 12.77
CA LEU A 60 10.43 3.94 14.18
C LEU A 60 9.76 2.61 14.53
N ARG A 61 9.85 2.23 15.81
CA ARG A 61 9.15 1.06 16.37
C ARG A 61 7.98 1.48 17.24
N GLY A 62 6.89 0.71 17.16
CA GLY A 62 5.67 0.92 17.93
C GLY A 62 4.64 1.77 17.19
N LYS A 63 3.36 1.37 17.29
CA LYS A 63 2.22 1.93 16.54
C LYS A 63 2.15 3.45 16.63
N LYS A 64 2.27 4.03 17.84
CA LYS A 64 2.19 5.48 18.05
C LYS A 64 3.25 6.26 17.25
N LYS A 65 4.50 5.78 17.27
CA LYS A 65 5.61 6.44 16.59
C LYS A 65 5.52 6.28 15.06
N VAL A 66 5.18 5.08 14.60
CA VAL A 66 4.93 4.79 13.17
C VAL A 66 3.79 5.65 12.63
N GLN A 67 2.71 5.81 13.39
CA GLN A 67 1.58 6.64 13.01
C GLN A 67 1.96 8.12 12.91
N ALA A 68 2.75 8.63 13.85
CA ALA A 68 3.27 10.00 13.78
C ALA A 68 4.15 10.22 12.53
N GLN A 69 5.03 9.25 12.22
CA GLN A 69 5.85 9.28 11.01
C GLN A 69 4.97 9.30 9.75
N TRP A 70 3.94 8.44 9.68
CA TRP A 70 3.00 8.41 8.56
C TRP A 70 2.26 9.75 8.38
N GLN A 71 1.75 10.32 9.47
CA GLN A 71 1.02 11.60 9.44
C GLN A 71 1.90 12.75 8.96
N LEU A 72 3.18 12.79 9.36
CA LEU A 72 4.11 13.80 8.89
C LEU A 72 4.32 13.74 7.38
N TYR A 73 4.55 12.54 6.84
CA TYR A 73 4.73 12.33 5.40
C TYR A 73 3.47 12.67 4.60
N ALA A 74 2.30 12.26 5.10
CA ALA A 74 1.02 12.62 4.50
C ALA A 74 0.78 14.16 4.51
N MET A 75 1.16 14.84 5.59
CA MET A 75 1.07 16.30 5.68
C MET A 75 1.95 16.99 4.64
N VAL A 76 3.20 16.55 4.48
CA VAL A 76 4.10 17.05 3.43
C VAL A 76 3.48 16.87 2.05
N HIS A 77 2.95 15.68 1.73
CA HIS A 77 2.26 15.44 0.47
C HIS A 77 1.09 16.40 0.24
N ASN A 78 0.26 16.62 1.25
CA ASN A 78 -0.90 17.51 1.15
C ASN A 78 -0.49 18.96 0.95
N ILE A 79 0.55 19.43 1.64
CA ILE A 79 1.08 20.79 1.47
C ILE A 79 1.55 20.99 0.02
N GLU A 80 2.27 20.02 -0.56
CA GLU A 80 2.70 20.10 -1.97
C GLU A 80 1.54 20.17 -2.97
N LYS A 81 0.39 19.59 -2.64
CA LYS A 81 -0.81 19.67 -3.46
C LYS A 81 -1.52 21.02 -3.35
N LEU A 82 -1.44 21.67 -2.17
CA LEU A 82 -2.13 22.91 -1.87
C LEU A 82 -1.36 24.15 -2.32
N ILE A 83 -0.03 24.10 -2.30
CA ILE A 83 0.80 25.21 -2.78
C ILE A 83 0.65 25.27 -4.31
N PRO A 84 0.14 26.39 -4.88
CA PRO A 84 0.16 26.59 -6.32
C PRO A 84 1.60 26.44 -6.79
N LYS A 85 1.84 25.67 -7.86
CA LYS A 85 3.14 25.70 -8.51
C LYS A 85 3.34 27.13 -9.01
N ILE A 86 4.09 27.93 -8.25
CA ILE A 86 4.49 29.26 -8.67
C ILE A 86 5.39 29.02 -9.88
N GLY A 87 4.82 29.24 -11.05
CA GLY A 87 5.43 29.19 -12.37
C GLY A 87 4.82 30.30 -13.19
#